data_AF-A0A2N1M291-F1
#
_entry.id   AF-A0A2N1M291-F1
#
_cell.length_a   1.000
_cell.length_b   1.000
_cell.length_c   1.000
_cell.angle_alpha   90.00
_cell.angle_beta   90.00
_cell.angle_gamma   90.00
#
_symmetry.space_group_name_H-M   'P 1'
#
loop_
_entity.id
_entity.type
_entity.pdbx_description
1 polymer ?
#
loop_
_entity_poly.entity_id
_entity_poly.type
_entity_poly.pdbx_seq_one_letter_code
_entity_poly.pdbx_strand_id
1 'polypeptide(L)'
;MLYLLVQVNEGLKTVIPERIMSIEAAYQFYDLFEVITLGQYCDREVQIFVRREKSETWKEVDNGLNGDLKMLETLGFMQVKFLVVDTNSVIQDIPAPTQSRLNAFKILMDNSCKPLLPQYRTEYNNCDKLYNEIIELFRVQKVGWMGGLHDTIGKKFVNRLQMRSGTLIHISPH
;
A
#
# COMPACT_ATOMS: atom_id res chain seq x y z
N MET A 1 -0.81 -22.88 6.61
CA MET A 1 -0.71 -21.53 7.20
C MET A 1 0.70 -21.36 7.73
N LEU A 2 1.35 -20.23 7.43
CA LEU A 2 2.69 -19.89 7.89
C LEU A 2 2.62 -18.79 8.96
N TYR A 3 3.50 -18.89 9.95
CA TYR A 3 3.70 -17.87 10.97
C TYR A 3 5.13 -17.35 10.86
N LEU A 4 5.25 -16.07 10.48
CA LEU A 4 6.53 -15.45 10.14
C LEU A 4 6.78 -14.23 11.02
N LEU A 5 8.04 -14.03 11.40
CA LEU A 5 8.51 -12.77 11.97
C LEU A 5 8.93 -11.85 10.84
N VAL A 6 8.20 -10.77 10.63
CA VAL A 6 8.36 -9.90 9.47
C VAL A 6 8.71 -8.49 9.93
N GLN A 7 9.70 -7.89 9.27
CA GLN A 7 10.08 -6.48 9.45
C GLN A 7 10.27 -5.79 8.11
N VAL A 8 10.08 -4.47 8.09
CA VAL A 8 10.27 -3.63 6.88
C VAL A 8 11.18 -2.45 7.20
N ASN A 9 12.23 -2.32 6.40
CA ASN A 9 13.19 -1.23 6.46
C ASN A 9 13.11 -0.39 5.19
N GLU A 10 13.35 0.91 5.33
CA GLU A 10 13.56 1.87 4.24
C GLU A 10 14.99 2.40 4.39
N GLY A 11 15.90 1.92 3.54
CA GLY A 11 17.34 2.10 3.74
C GLY A 11 17.81 1.60 5.12
N LEU A 12 18.42 2.48 5.91
CA LEU A 12 18.88 2.16 7.28
C LEU A 12 17.80 2.28 8.35
N LYS A 13 16.63 2.82 8.01
CA LYS A 13 15.55 3.09 8.97
C LYS A 13 14.56 1.93 9.02
N THR A 14 14.31 1.39 10.20
CA THR A 14 13.20 0.45 10.41
C THR A 14 11.88 1.22 10.44
N VAL A 15 11.01 0.98 9.46
CA VAL A 15 9.69 1.61 9.36
C VAL A 15 8.64 0.74 10.04
N ILE A 16 8.76 -0.58 9.87
CA ILE A 16 7.88 -1.56 10.49
C ILE A 16 8.76 -2.49 11.34
N PRO A 17 8.69 -2.41 12.68
CA PRO A 17 9.45 -3.30 13.54
C PRO A 17 8.98 -4.74 13.40
N GLU A 18 9.85 -5.68 13.79
CA GLU A 18 9.59 -7.12 13.79
C GLU A 18 8.24 -7.44 14.45
N ARG A 19 7.33 -8.06 13.70
CA ARG A 19 6.00 -8.48 14.16
C ARG A 19 5.64 -9.84 13.61
N ILE A 20 4.76 -10.55 14.32
CA ILE A 20 4.26 -11.86 13.89
C ILE A 20 3.15 -11.64 12.87
N MET A 21 3.28 -12.31 11.72
CA MET A 21 2.31 -12.32 10.63
C MET A 21 1.86 -13.75 10.36
N SER A 22 0.57 -13.94 10.10
CA SER A 22 0.01 -15.19 9.59
C SER A 22 -0.41 -15.03 8.14
N ILE A 23 0.06 -15.91 7.26
CA ILE A 23 -0.27 -15.89 5.82
C ILE A 23 -0.37 -17.31 5.26
N GLU A 24 -1.15 -17.51 4.21
CA GLU A 24 -1.20 -18.83 3.55
C GLU A 24 0.10 -19.09 2.78
N ALA A 25 0.58 -20.33 2.81
CA ALA A 25 1.83 -20.73 2.17
C ALA A 25 1.77 -20.70 0.63
N ALA A 26 0.57 -20.64 0.05
CA ALA A 26 0.36 -20.58 -1.39
C ALA A 26 0.54 -19.16 -1.97
N TYR A 27 0.70 -18.15 -1.12
CA TYR A 27 0.92 -16.77 -1.53
C TYR A 27 2.39 -16.47 -1.86
N GLN A 28 2.62 -15.36 -2.53
CA GLN A 28 3.93 -14.84 -2.87
C GLN A 28 4.45 -13.85 -1.82
N PHE A 29 5.74 -13.52 -1.90
CA PHE A 29 6.31 -12.45 -1.07
C PHE A 29 5.63 -11.10 -1.31
N TYR A 30 5.13 -10.85 -2.53
CA TYR A 30 4.33 -9.69 -2.85
C TYR A 30 3.11 -9.56 -1.94
N ASP A 31 2.32 -10.62 -1.78
CA ASP A 31 1.12 -10.61 -0.93
C ASP A 31 1.48 -10.33 0.53
N LEU A 32 2.56 -10.95 1.03
CA LEU A 32 3.05 -10.68 2.39
C LEU A 32 3.47 -9.22 2.56
N PHE A 33 4.16 -8.67 1.56
CA PHE A 33 4.62 -7.28 1.57
C PHE A 33 3.43 -6.31 1.52
N GLU A 34 2.47 -6.54 0.62
CA GLU A 34 1.27 -5.72 0.49
C GLU A 34 0.47 -5.70 1.79
N VAL A 35 0.28 -6.86 2.43
CA VAL A 35 -0.44 -6.97 3.69
C VAL A 35 0.28 -6.24 4.82
N ILE A 36 1.61 -6.36 4.93
CA ILE A 36 2.34 -5.72 6.04
C ILE A 36 2.49 -4.21 5.86
N THR A 37 2.66 -3.74 4.62
CA THR A 37 2.79 -2.30 4.33
C THR A 37 1.44 -1.61 4.10
N LEU A 38 0.34 -2.36 4.07
CA LEU A 38 -0.99 -1.86 3.71
C LEU A 38 -0.99 -1.21 2.31
N GLY A 39 -0.27 -1.82 1.37
CA GLY A 39 -0.10 -1.31 0.02
C GLY A 39 0.75 -0.03 -0.07
N GLN A 40 1.53 0.29 0.96
CA GLN A 40 2.54 1.35 0.85
C GLN A 40 3.76 0.80 0.07
N TYR A 41 4.44 1.67 -0.70
CA TYR A 41 5.66 1.39 -1.46
C TYR A 41 5.52 0.59 -2.77
N CYS A 42 4.36 0.65 -3.43
CA CYS A 42 4.06 -0.09 -4.67
C CYS A 42 4.97 0.21 -5.89
N ASP A 43 5.75 1.29 -5.88
CA ASP A 43 6.65 1.72 -6.96
C ASP A 43 8.14 1.57 -6.62
N ARG A 44 8.44 1.12 -5.40
CA ARG A 44 9.82 1.04 -4.90
C ARG A 44 10.39 -0.35 -5.16
N GLU A 45 11.69 -0.38 -5.46
CA GLU A 45 12.42 -1.62 -5.52
C GLU A 45 12.57 -2.19 -4.10
N VAL A 46 12.28 -3.48 -3.94
CA VAL A 46 12.28 -4.15 -2.64
C VAL A 46 13.20 -5.37 -2.71
N GLN A 47 14.22 -5.36 -1.87
CA GLN A 47 15.05 -6.53 -1.61
C GLN A 47 14.48 -7.33 -0.45
N ILE A 48 14.58 -8.65 -0.53
CA ILE A 48 14.01 -9.55 0.46
C ILE A 48 15.11 -10.39 1.05
N PHE A 49 15.11 -10.46 2.38
CA PHE A 49 16.05 -11.26 3.12
C PHE A 49 15.33 -12.21 4.07
N VAL A 50 15.88 -13.41 4.23
CA VAL A 50 15.33 -14.47 5.08
C VAL A 50 16.39 -15.04 6.00
N ARG A 51 15.97 -15.55 7.15
CA ARG A 51 16.83 -16.33 8.07
C ARG A 51 15.99 -17.24 8.97
N ARG A 52 16.59 -18.32 9.48
CA ARG A 52 15.88 -19.27 10.34
C ARG A 52 15.81 -18.77 11.76
N GLU A 53 16.94 -18.27 12.25
CA GLU A 53 17.13 -17.83 13.63
C GLU A 53 17.82 -16.47 13.69
N LYS A 54 17.72 -15.79 14.84
CA LYS A 54 18.31 -14.45 15.03
C LYS A 54 19.84 -14.44 14.99
N SER A 55 20.47 -15.58 15.28
CA SER A 55 21.91 -15.82 15.24
C SER A 55 22.45 -15.97 13.81
N GLU A 56 21.60 -16.35 12.85
CA GLU A 56 22.00 -16.52 11.46
C GLU A 56 22.13 -15.18 10.72
N THR A 57 23.02 -15.17 9.74
CA THR A 57 23.13 -14.07 8.78
C THR A 57 21.92 -14.06 7.85
N TRP A 58 21.51 -12.85 7.44
CA TRP A 58 20.46 -12.67 6.47
C TRP A 58 20.88 -13.21 5.10
N LYS A 59 20.00 -13.96 4.45
CA LYS A 59 20.19 -14.46 3.07
C LYS A 59 19.23 -13.73 2.14
N GLU A 60 19.73 -13.22 1.03
CA GLU A 60 18.91 -12.56 0.01
C GLU A 60 18.09 -13.60 -0.78
N VAL A 61 16.92 -13.19 -1.25
CA VAL A 61 16.02 -13.99 -2.08
C VAL A 61 16.08 -13.46 -3.52
N ASP A 62 16.64 -14.24 -4.44
CA ASP A 62 16.88 -13.83 -5.82
C ASP A 62 15.59 -13.52 -6.60
N ASN A 63 14.49 -14.24 -6.33
CA ASN A 63 13.22 -14.07 -7.04
C ASN A 63 12.42 -12.83 -6.56
N GLY A 64 12.94 -12.10 -5.57
CA GLY A 64 12.29 -10.91 -5.02
C GLY A 64 10.83 -11.15 -4.64
N LEU A 65 9.98 -10.15 -4.90
CA LEU A 65 8.55 -10.18 -4.54
C LEU A 65 7.76 -11.29 -5.26
N ASN A 66 8.25 -11.78 -6.40
CA ASN A 66 7.59 -12.83 -7.18
C ASN A 66 7.90 -14.25 -6.66
N GLY A 67 8.74 -14.38 -5.64
CA GLY A 67 9.04 -15.66 -5.01
C GLY A 67 7.83 -16.27 -4.28
N ASP A 68 7.75 -17.59 -4.28
CA ASP A 68 6.73 -18.35 -3.54
C ASP A 68 7.11 -18.45 -2.05
N LEU A 69 6.18 -18.16 -1.14
CA LEU A 69 6.38 -18.29 0.30
C LEU A 69 6.53 -19.76 0.74
N LYS A 70 6.05 -20.73 -0.04
CA LYS A 70 6.20 -22.16 0.23
C LYS A 70 7.65 -22.59 0.41
N MET A 71 8.60 -21.86 -0.18
CA MET A 71 10.03 -22.14 0.04
C MET A 71 10.45 -21.90 1.49
N LEU A 72 9.80 -20.97 2.20
CA LEU A 72 10.08 -20.70 3.62
C LEU A 72 9.68 -21.90 4.47
N GLU A 73 8.54 -22.53 4.17
CA GLU A 73 8.08 -23.76 4.82
C GLU A 73 9.08 -24.90 4.58
N THR A 74 9.41 -25.13 3.31
CA THR A 74 10.25 -26.24 2.87
C THR A 74 11.67 -26.15 3.44
N LEU A 75 12.19 -24.92 3.58
CA LEU A 75 13.56 -24.66 4.04
C LEU A 75 13.66 -24.26 5.52
N GLY A 76 12.52 -24.15 6.22
CA GLY A 76 12.44 -23.80 7.65
C GLY A 76 12.83 -22.36 7.98
N PHE A 77 12.61 -21.41 7.06
CA PHE A 77 12.85 -19.99 7.32
C PHE A 77 11.66 -19.36 8.03
N MET A 78 11.92 -18.74 9.18
CA MET A 78 10.87 -18.17 10.05
C MET A 78 10.87 -16.64 10.08
N GLN A 79 11.94 -16.01 9.60
CA GLN A 79 12.10 -14.57 9.63
C GLN A 79 12.27 -13.99 8.23
N VAL A 80 11.56 -12.90 7.95
CA VAL A 80 11.57 -12.18 6.68
C VAL A 80 11.83 -10.70 6.94
N LYS A 81 12.75 -10.11 6.18
CA LYS A 81 13.06 -8.68 6.20
C LYS A 81 12.90 -8.14 4.78
N PHE A 82 12.01 -7.18 4.63
CA PHE A 82 11.90 -6.39 3.41
C PHE A 82 12.75 -5.13 3.55
N LEU A 83 13.55 -4.84 2.52
CA LEU A 83 14.34 -3.62 2.42
C LEU A 83 13.85 -2.85 1.19
N VAL A 84 13.14 -1.75 1.44
CA VAL A 84 12.73 -0.80 0.43
C VAL A 84 13.97 0.04 0.07
N VAL A 85 14.40 -0.07 -1.19
CA VAL A 85 15.54 0.68 -1.72
C VAL A 85 15.11 2.12 -1.96
N ASP A 86 15.79 3.07 -1.30
CA ASP A 86 15.55 4.48 -1.56
C ASP A 86 16.30 4.90 -2.83
N THR A 87 15.58 5.02 -3.94
CA THR A 87 16.12 5.56 -5.20
C THR A 87 16.69 6.98 -5.06
N ASN A 88 16.39 7.70 -3.98
CA ASN A 88 16.93 9.04 -3.72
C ASN A 88 18.33 9.02 -3.08
N SER A 89 18.81 7.88 -2.56
CA SER A 89 20.11 7.77 -1.87
C SER A 89 21.31 7.55 -2.80
N VAL A 90 21.09 7.40 -4.11
CA VAL A 90 22.18 7.23 -5.11
C VAL A 90 22.65 8.57 -5.70
N ILE A 91 22.09 9.70 -5.25
CA ILE A 91 22.47 11.04 -5.72
C ILE A 91 23.23 11.80 -4.62
N GLN A 92 24.33 11.24 -4.13
CA GLN A 92 25.42 12.04 -3.59
C GLN A 92 26.71 11.44 -4.17
N ASP A 93 27.44 12.26 -4.93
CA ASP A 93 28.73 11.99 -5.61
C ASP A 93 28.73 11.55 -7.08
N ILE A 94 27.82 12.10 -7.90
CA ILE A 94 28.09 12.25 -9.36
C ILE A 94 27.80 13.69 -9.76
N PRO A 95 28.75 14.42 -10.40
CA PRO A 95 28.50 15.77 -10.87
C PRO A 95 27.43 15.73 -11.96
N ALA A 96 26.30 16.36 -11.66
CA ALA A 96 25.16 16.71 -12.51
C ALA A 96 24.90 15.82 -13.74
N PRO A 97 23.82 15.00 -13.72
CA PRO A 97 23.20 14.57 -14.95
C PRO A 97 21.92 15.39 -15.19
N THR A 98 21.91 16.04 -16.35
CA THR A 98 20.80 16.15 -17.29
C THR A 98 19.46 15.68 -16.72
N GLN A 99 18.50 16.61 -16.58
CA GLN A 99 17.07 16.37 -16.35
C GLN A 99 16.68 14.93 -16.69
N SER A 100 16.69 14.07 -15.66
CA SER A 100 16.18 12.71 -15.77
C SER A 100 14.81 12.84 -16.38
N ARG A 101 14.67 12.42 -17.64
CA ARG A 101 13.38 12.36 -18.33
C ARG A 101 12.46 11.61 -17.37
N LEU A 102 11.53 12.34 -16.75
CA LEU A 102 10.47 11.76 -15.94
C LEU A 102 9.88 10.63 -16.77
N ASN A 103 10.18 9.38 -16.37
CA ASN A 103 9.74 8.22 -17.10
C ASN A 103 8.21 8.21 -16.98
N ALA A 104 7.49 8.39 -18.09
CA ALA A 104 6.04 8.43 -18.09
C ALA A 104 5.44 7.17 -17.45
N PHE A 105 6.08 6.01 -17.61
CA PHE A 105 5.68 4.78 -16.93
C PHE A 105 5.86 4.87 -15.42
N LYS A 106 6.95 5.46 -14.95
CA LYS A 106 7.14 5.71 -13.51
C LYS A 106 6.05 6.63 -12.96
N ILE A 107 5.74 7.73 -13.64
CA ILE A 107 4.64 8.62 -13.24
C ILE A 107 3.30 7.88 -13.18
N LEU A 108 3.01 7.05 -14.19
CA LEU A 108 1.77 6.26 -14.23
C LEU A 108 1.71 5.24 -13.10
N MET A 109 2.82 4.55 -12.83
CA MET A 109 2.94 3.60 -11.72
C MET A 109 2.76 4.32 -10.38
N ASP A 110 3.52 5.38 -10.11
CA ASP A 110 3.42 6.16 -8.86
C ASP A 110 2.01 6.70 -8.62
N ASN A 111 1.30 7.11 -9.68
CA ASN A 111 -0.07 7.60 -9.58
C ASN A 111 -1.09 6.48 -9.35
N SER A 112 -0.84 5.26 -9.85
CA SER A 112 -1.73 4.11 -9.63
C SER A 112 -1.84 3.71 -8.15
N CYS A 113 -0.79 4.01 -7.39
CA CYS A 113 -0.63 3.67 -5.98
C CYS A 113 -1.15 4.77 -5.04
N LYS A 114 -1.50 5.94 -5.58
CA LYS A 114 -2.05 7.03 -4.77
C LYS A 114 -3.54 6.80 -4.57
N PRO A 115 -4.05 6.84 -3.33
CA PRO A 115 -5.47 6.81 -3.09
C PRO A 115 -6.11 8.07 -3.70
N LEU A 116 -7.03 7.86 -4.63
CA LEU A 116 -7.82 8.93 -5.26
C LEU A 116 -9.23 8.94 -4.69
N LEU A 117 -9.87 10.10 -4.77
CA LEU A 117 -11.23 10.33 -4.31
C LEU A 117 -12.17 10.55 -5.49
N PRO A 118 -13.44 10.13 -5.38
CA PRO A 118 -14.46 10.51 -6.33
C PRO A 118 -14.54 12.03 -6.49
N GLN A 119 -14.88 12.48 -7.71
CA GLN A 119 -15.03 13.89 -8.01
C GLN A 119 -16.15 14.54 -7.19
N TYR A 120 -15.95 15.82 -6.86
CA TYR A 120 -16.98 16.67 -6.25
C TYR A 120 -18.15 16.84 -7.19
N ARG A 121 -19.35 16.95 -6.60
CA ARG A 121 -20.55 17.32 -7.34
C ARG A 121 -20.73 18.82 -7.27
N THR A 122 -21.05 19.42 -8.41
CA THR A 122 -21.23 20.87 -8.59
C THR A 122 -22.68 21.31 -8.45
N GLU A 123 -23.62 20.37 -8.43
CA GLU A 123 -25.04 20.64 -8.24
C GLU A 123 -25.34 20.96 -6.77
N TYR A 124 -26.14 22.01 -6.54
CA TYR A 124 -26.39 22.55 -5.21
C TYR A 124 -27.71 22.04 -4.63
N ASN A 125 -27.81 20.72 -4.44
CA ASN A 125 -28.88 20.09 -3.65
C ASN A 125 -28.30 19.52 -2.34
N ASN A 126 -29.16 19.29 -1.33
CA ASN A 126 -28.72 18.81 -0.01
C ASN A 126 -28.05 17.43 -0.09
N CYS A 127 -28.46 16.60 -1.05
CA CYS A 127 -27.86 15.31 -1.32
C CYS A 127 -26.39 15.48 -1.74
N ASP A 128 -26.08 16.40 -2.64
CA ASP A 128 -24.73 16.65 -3.15
C ASP A 128 -23.84 17.35 -2.13
N LYS A 129 -24.41 18.17 -1.24
CA LYS A 129 -23.69 18.67 -0.06
C LYS A 129 -23.20 17.53 0.82
N LEU A 130 -24.10 16.62 1.21
CA LEU A 130 -23.73 15.45 2.02
C LEU A 130 -22.72 14.55 1.31
N TYR A 131 -22.86 14.36 0.01
CA TYR A 131 -21.86 13.65 -0.80
C TYR A 131 -20.49 14.31 -0.67
N ASN A 132 -20.39 15.62 -0.91
CA ASN A 132 -19.13 16.37 -0.84
C ASN A 132 -18.54 16.40 0.58
N GLU A 133 -19.36 16.45 1.63
CA GLU A 133 -18.92 16.35 3.02
C GLU A 133 -18.28 14.97 3.32
N ILE A 134 -18.85 13.88 2.80
CA ILE A 134 -18.24 12.55 2.90
C ILE A 134 -16.87 12.51 2.19
N ILE A 135 -16.76 13.17 1.03
CA ILE A 135 -15.47 13.29 0.32
C ILE A 135 -14.45 14.08 1.13
N GLU A 136 -14.83 15.21 1.75
CA GLU A 136 -13.93 15.98 2.64
C GLU A 136 -13.48 15.14 3.84
N LEU A 137 -14.38 14.33 4.43
CA LEU A 137 -14.01 13.43 5.52
C LEU A 137 -12.93 12.45 5.10
N PHE A 138 -13.06 11.83 3.92
CA PHE A 138 -12.02 10.92 3.40
C PHE A 138 -10.72 11.64 3.08
N ARG A 139 -10.79 12.89 2.57
CA ARG A 139 -9.61 13.73 2.35
C ARG A 139 -8.87 14.02 3.64
N VAL A 140 -9.57 14.42 4.70
CA VAL A 140 -8.98 14.70 6.02
C VAL A 140 -8.32 13.44 6.60
N GLN A 141 -8.96 12.29 6.44
CA GLN A 141 -8.43 11.00 6.90
C GLN A 141 -7.32 10.43 5.99
N LYS A 142 -7.03 11.08 4.85
CA LYS A 142 -6.04 10.63 3.85
C LYS A 142 -6.33 9.21 3.33
N VAL A 143 -7.61 8.86 3.18
CA VAL A 143 -8.06 7.57 2.64
C VAL A 143 -8.70 7.74 1.27
N GLY A 144 -8.73 6.67 0.47
CA GLY A 144 -9.32 6.68 -0.87
C GLY A 144 -9.15 5.34 -1.57
N TRP A 145 -9.30 5.34 -2.89
CA TRP A 145 -9.22 4.13 -3.71
C TRP A 145 -8.05 4.18 -4.68
N MET A 146 -7.30 3.10 -4.75
CA MET A 146 -6.16 2.92 -5.67
C MET A 146 -6.63 2.40 -7.04
N GLY A 147 -5.74 2.44 -8.03
CA GLY A 147 -5.97 1.79 -9.34
C GLY A 147 -7.17 2.33 -10.13
N GLY A 148 -7.55 3.59 -9.92
CA GLY A 148 -8.69 4.21 -10.62
C GLY A 148 -10.07 3.77 -10.11
N LEU A 149 -10.15 3.00 -9.01
CA LEU A 149 -11.41 2.49 -8.47
C LEU A 149 -12.31 3.56 -7.84
N HIS A 150 -11.82 4.79 -7.67
CA HIS A 150 -12.57 5.92 -7.11
C HIS A 150 -13.80 6.28 -7.96
N ASP A 151 -13.72 6.21 -9.29
CA ASP A 151 -14.84 6.54 -10.17
C ASP A 151 -15.88 5.43 -10.32
N THR A 152 -15.55 4.20 -9.88
CA THR A 152 -16.44 3.03 -9.96
C THR A 152 -16.93 2.61 -8.57
N ILE A 153 -16.10 1.86 -7.83
CA ILE A 153 -16.41 1.34 -6.50
C ILE A 153 -16.55 2.49 -5.50
N GLY A 154 -15.62 3.46 -5.52
CA GLY A 154 -15.64 4.58 -4.60
C GLY A 154 -16.89 5.44 -4.74
N LYS A 155 -17.24 5.81 -5.96
CA LYS A 155 -18.48 6.54 -6.27
C LYS A 155 -19.72 5.78 -5.79
N LYS A 156 -19.82 4.48 -6.07
CA LYS A 156 -20.94 3.64 -5.59
C LYS A 156 -21.01 3.58 -4.06
N PHE A 157 -19.86 3.48 -3.39
CA PHE A 157 -19.78 3.44 -1.94
C PHE A 157 -20.27 4.74 -1.31
N VAL A 158 -19.75 5.88 -1.76
CA VAL A 158 -20.17 7.21 -1.25
C VAL A 158 -21.65 7.44 -1.52
N ASN A 159 -22.17 7.06 -2.70
CA ASN A 159 -23.60 7.15 -3.00
C ASN A 159 -24.45 6.33 -2.03
N ARG A 160 -24.01 5.12 -1.67
CA ARG A 160 -24.74 4.28 -0.70
C ARG A 160 -24.73 4.88 0.70
N LEU A 161 -23.62 5.48 1.13
CA LEU A 161 -23.54 6.20 2.40
C LEU A 161 -24.48 7.39 2.41
N GLN A 162 -24.43 8.21 1.38
CA GLN A 162 -25.30 9.37 1.20
C GLN A 162 -26.79 8.98 1.23
N MET A 163 -27.19 7.91 0.54
CA MET A 163 -28.58 7.43 0.54
C MET A 163 -29.02 6.93 1.93
N ARG A 164 -28.16 6.18 2.63
CA ARG A 164 -28.46 5.67 3.98
C ARG A 164 -28.55 6.81 5.00
N SER A 165 -27.62 7.75 4.97
CA SER A 165 -27.60 8.91 5.84
C SER A 165 -28.76 9.87 5.54
N GLY A 166 -29.09 10.10 4.26
CA GLY A 166 -30.29 10.86 3.87
C GLY A 166 -31.60 10.22 4.35
N THR A 167 -31.67 8.88 4.36
CA THR A 167 -32.81 8.14 4.91
C THR A 167 -32.90 8.30 6.43
N LEU A 168 -31.77 8.28 7.15
CA LEU A 168 -31.73 8.52 8.60
C LEU A 168 -32.14 9.94 9.00
N ILE A 169 -31.74 10.97 8.23
CA ILE A 169 -32.15 12.36 8.47
C ILE A 169 -33.66 12.55 8.25
N HIS A 170 -34.28 11.76 7.38
CA HIS A 170 -35.75 11.75 7.18
C HIS A 170 -36.53 10.91 8.21
N ILE A 171 -35.87 10.03 8.98
CA ILE A 171 -36.51 9.19 10.01
C ILE A 171 -36.48 9.84 11.41
N SER A 172 -35.83 11.00 11.57
CA SER A 172 -36.04 11.87 12.73
C SER A 172 -36.95 13.06 12.39
N PRO A 173 -38.27 12.88 12.28
CA PRO A 173 -39.20 13.93 12.68
C PRO A 173 -39.42 13.81 14.20
N HIS A 174 -39.24 14.95 14.88
CA HIS A 174 -39.57 15.21 16.30
C HIS A 174 -38.44 14.98 17.31
#